data_AF-A0A5S6QQ88-F1
#
_entry.id   AF-A0A5S6QQ88-F1
#
_cell.length_a   1.000
_cell.length_b   1.000
_cell.length_c   1.000
_cell.angle_alpha   90.00
_cell.angle_beta   90.00
_cell.angle_gamma   90.00
#
_symmetry.space_group_name_H-M   'P 1'
#
loop_
_entity.id
_entity.type
_entity.pdbx_description
1 polymer ?
#
loop_
_entity_poly.entity_id
_entity_poly.type
_entity_poly.pdbx_seq_one_letter_code
_entity_poly.pdbx_strand_id
1 'polypeptide(L)'
;MFIILCKTCSQMMYMYGEWSCTELSKRKQTMKSVIFALLFFAAATSATQKCGPNEEFQECGSACPPTCEDIKHPNPAKICTLQCVVGCFCKQGYVLNADKTCVPASSC
;
A
#
# COMPACT_ATOMS: atom_id res chain seq x y z
N MET A 1 -25.06 26.51 -32.99
CA MET A 1 -23.68 27.02 -32.98
C MET A 1 -23.40 27.59 -31.59
N PHE A 2 -22.91 26.87 -30.58
CA PHE A 2 -22.58 25.44 -30.43
C PHE A 2 -23.23 24.92 -29.13
N ILE A 3 -23.48 23.61 -29.04
CA ILE A 3 -23.98 22.95 -27.82
C ILE A 3 -22.81 22.24 -27.17
N ILE A 4 -22.59 22.44 -25.86
CA ILE A 4 -21.84 21.49 -25.03
C ILE A 4 -22.61 21.26 -23.73
N LEU A 5 -23.32 20.13 -23.70
CA LEU A 5 -23.75 19.48 -22.46
C LEU A 5 -22.54 18.78 -21.86
N CYS A 6 -22.24 19.00 -20.58
CA CYS A 6 -21.30 18.16 -19.83
C CYS A 6 -21.99 17.60 -18.57
N LYS A 7 -23.13 16.95 -18.79
CA LYS A 7 -23.62 15.90 -17.90
C LYS A 7 -22.83 14.64 -18.23
N THR A 8 -22.16 14.07 -17.22
CA THR A 8 -21.69 12.66 -17.18
C THR A 8 -21.07 12.13 -18.47
N CYS A 9 -19.74 12.06 -18.51
CA CYS A 9 -19.09 11.02 -19.26
C CYS A 9 -18.06 10.36 -18.35
N SER A 10 -18.30 9.06 -18.14
CA SER A 10 -17.46 8.03 -17.55
C SER A 10 -17.45 6.89 -18.57
N GLN A 11 -16.45 6.81 -19.45
CA GLN A 11 -15.64 5.64 -19.84
C GLN A 11 -15.13 5.63 -21.29
N MET A 12 -13.79 5.59 -21.46
CA MET A 12 -13.04 4.73 -22.39
C MET A 12 -11.52 4.82 -22.05
N MET A 13 -10.69 3.78 -22.03
CA MET A 13 -10.96 2.34 -22.22
C MET A 13 -9.83 1.43 -21.69
N TYR A 14 -9.49 1.53 -20.40
CA TYR A 14 -9.08 0.35 -19.62
C TYR A 14 -9.99 0.22 -18.40
N MET A 15 -11.31 0.24 -18.68
CA MET A 15 -12.40 -0.22 -17.81
C MET A 15 -12.23 0.26 -16.34
N TYR A 16 -12.64 1.46 -15.90
CA TYR A 16 -13.77 2.31 -16.29
C TYR A 16 -13.40 3.82 -16.05
N GLY A 17 -13.58 4.75 -17.02
CA GLY A 17 -13.16 6.19 -16.99
C GLY A 17 -14.09 7.16 -16.22
N GLU A 18 -14.05 8.50 -16.31
CA GLU A 18 -13.47 9.51 -17.25
C GLU A 18 -13.45 10.93 -16.56
N TRP A 19 -13.17 12.02 -17.27
CA TRP A 19 -12.94 13.42 -16.80
C TRP A 19 -14.23 14.19 -16.36
N SER A 20 -14.25 15.45 -15.86
CA SER A 20 -13.26 16.54 -15.81
C SER A 20 -13.55 17.67 -14.77
N CYS A 21 -12.73 18.73 -14.80
CA CYS A 21 -12.66 20.03 -14.09
C CYS A 21 -13.96 20.80 -13.71
N THR A 22 -13.98 21.54 -12.58
CA THR A 22 -14.04 23.04 -12.53
C THR A 22 -14.01 23.64 -11.09
N GLU A 23 -13.72 24.95 -11.00
CA GLU A 23 -13.51 25.73 -9.76
C GLU A 23 -14.78 26.28 -9.07
N LEU A 24 -14.59 26.86 -7.88
CA LEU A 24 -15.64 27.29 -6.93
C LEU A 24 -16.50 28.49 -7.37
N SER A 25 -17.84 28.34 -7.28
CA SER A 25 -18.75 29.47 -7.02
C SER A 25 -19.44 29.31 -5.66
N LYS A 26 -18.92 30.02 -4.66
CA LYS A 26 -19.46 30.05 -3.28
C LYS A 26 -20.78 30.83 -3.24
N ARG A 27 -21.79 30.33 -2.50
CA ARG A 27 -22.54 31.10 -1.45
C ARG A 27 -23.76 30.45 -0.78
N LYS A 28 -24.40 29.39 -1.31
CA LYS A 28 -25.70 28.91 -0.75
C LYS A 28 -25.87 27.40 -0.46
N GLN A 29 -24.81 26.59 -0.47
CA GLN A 29 -24.92 25.11 -0.36
C GLN A 29 -24.06 24.47 0.77
N THR A 30 -23.60 25.24 1.77
CA THR A 30 -22.62 24.75 2.77
C THR A 30 -23.09 23.60 3.67
N MET A 31 -24.39 23.40 3.90
CA MET A 31 -24.85 22.31 4.78
C MET A 31 -24.96 20.93 4.12
N LYS A 32 -25.20 20.85 2.80
CA LYS A 32 -25.36 19.54 2.11
C LYS A 32 -24.04 18.95 1.64
N SER A 33 -23.07 19.79 1.30
CA SER A 33 -21.75 19.34 0.82
C SER A 33 -20.90 18.69 1.91
N VAL A 34 -21.03 19.09 3.19
CA VAL A 34 -20.25 18.48 4.29
C VAL A 34 -20.66 17.04 4.53
N ILE A 35 -21.96 16.73 4.54
CA ILE A 35 -22.46 15.36 4.72
C ILE A 35 -22.02 14.47 3.55
N PHE A 36 -22.14 14.95 2.31
CA PHE A 36 -21.70 14.20 1.14
C PHE A 36 -20.18 13.99 1.11
N ALA A 37 -19.39 14.99 1.53
CA ALA A 37 -17.93 14.88 1.66
C ALA A 37 -17.52 13.91 2.78
N LEU A 38 -18.21 13.90 3.92
CA LEU A 38 -17.97 12.93 5.01
C LEU A 38 -18.29 11.49 4.57
N LEU A 39 -19.35 11.29 3.80
CA LEU A 39 -19.70 9.99 3.21
C LEU A 39 -18.72 9.57 2.11
N PHE A 40 -18.21 10.50 1.30
CA PHE A 40 -17.17 10.21 0.29
C PHE A 40 -15.80 9.90 0.90
N PHE A 41 -15.39 10.63 1.95
CA PHE A 41 -14.13 10.38 2.65
C PHE A 41 -14.08 8.99 3.30
N ALA A 42 -15.23 8.44 3.69
CA ALA A 42 -15.33 7.09 4.24
C ALA A 42 -15.07 5.96 3.23
N ALA A 43 -15.09 6.24 1.92
CA ALA A 43 -14.98 5.24 0.86
C ALA A 43 -13.54 5.06 0.29
N ALA A 44 -12.57 5.85 0.75
CA ALA A 44 -11.18 5.78 0.28
C ALA A 44 -10.35 4.70 1.01
N THR A 45 -10.89 3.50 1.20
CA THR A 45 -10.13 2.36 1.76
C THR A 45 -9.36 1.67 0.65
N SER A 46 -8.21 2.22 0.26
CA SER A 46 -7.28 1.52 -0.63
C SER A 46 -6.87 0.19 0.03
N ALA A 47 -7.15 -0.93 -0.63
CA ALA A 47 -6.70 -2.24 -0.21
C ALA A 47 -5.22 -2.40 -0.54
N THR A 48 -4.37 -1.68 0.20
CA THR A 48 -2.94 -1.98 0.27
C THR A 48 -2.77 -3.42 0.72
N GLN A 49 -1.90 -4.19 0.06
CA GLN A 49 -1.56 -5.55 0.49
C GLN A 49 -1.08 -5.46 1.95
N LYS A 50 -1.88 -5.99 2.89
CA LYS A 50 -1.64 -5.83 4.32
C LYS A 50 -0.59 -6.82 4.80
N CYS A 51 0.67 -6.48 4.54
CA CYS A 51 1.77 -7.01 5.33
C CYS A 51 1.60 -6.62 6.81
N GLY A 52 2.20 -7.40 7.70
CA GLY A 52 2.14 -7.22 9.13
C GLY A 52 2.91 -5.99 9.64
N PRO A 53 2.90 -5.76 10.97
CA PRO A 53 3.74 -4.74 11.58
C PRO A 53 5.22 -5.00 11.27
N ASN A 54 5.94 -3.94 10.89
CA ASN A 54 7.36 -3.96 10.51
C ASN A 54 7.70 -4.80 9.27
N GLU A 55 6.69 -5.14 8.45
CA GLU A 55 6.89 -5.78 7.15
C GLU A 55 6.64 -4.79 5.99
N GLU A 56 7.21 -5.11 4.83
CA GLU A 56 6.99 -4.44 3.55
C GLU A 56 6.77 -5.49 2.44
N PHE A 57 5.89 -5.16 1.48
CA PHE A 57 5.64 -6.02 0.33
C PHE A 57 6.76 -5.82 -0.70
N GLN A 58 7.37 -6.91 -1.16
CA GLN A 58 8.40 -6.90 -2.20
C GLN A 58 8.06 -7.90 -3.31
N GLU A 59 8.24 -7.48 -4.56
CA GLU A 59 8.08 -8.34 -5.75
C GLU A 59 9.30 -9.25 -5.97
N CYS A 60 10.43 -8.93 -5.35
CA CYS A 60 11.61 -9.81 -5.28
C CYS A 60 12.30 -9.64 -3.92
N GLY A 61 11.87 -10.41 -2.93
CA GLY A 61 12.59 -10.59 -1.67
C GLY A 61 13.39 -11.90 -1.66
N SER A 62 14.26 -12.04 -0.65
CA SER A 62 15.10 -13.23 -0.45
C SER A 62 14.29 -14.42 0.03
N ALA A 63 14.50 -15.60 -0.58
CA ALA A 63 13.99 -16.89 -0.05
C ALA A 63 14.52 -17.24 1.35
N CYS A 64 15.62 -16.61 1.77
CA CYS A 64 16.15 -16.65 3.13
C CYS A 64 16.06 -15.25 3.77
N PRO A 65 14.99 -14.91 4.50
CA PRO A 65 14.99 -13.72 5.33
C PRO A 65 16.01 -13.86 6.48
N PRO A 66 16.57 -12.75 7.00
CA PRO A 66 17.41 -12.76 8.19
C PRO A 66 16.57 -13.04 9.45
N THR A 67 17.13 -13.80 10.37
CA THR A 67 16.50 -14.18 11.65
C THR A 67 17.34 -13.76 12.85
N CYS A 68 16.77 -13.72 14.05
CA CYS A 68 17.56 -13.50 15.28
C CYS A 68 18.65 -14.57 15.49
N GLU A 69 18.46 -15.80 15.01
CA GLU A 69 19.51 -16.83 15.07
C GLU A 69 20.69 -16.51 14.13
N ASP A 70 20.46 -15.88 12.98
CA ASP A 70 21.55 -15.40 12.12
C ASP A 70 22.38 -14.28 12.78
N ILE A 71 21.78 -13.52 13.71
CA ILE A 71 22.46 -12.47 14.49
C ILE A 71 23.27 -13.08 15.64
N LYS A 72 22.71 -14.07 16.35
CA LYS A 72 23.35 -14.73 17.52
C LYS A 72 24.41 -15.73 17.12
N HIS A 73 24.15 -16.49 16.07
CA HIS A 73 24.96 -17.59 15.58
C HIS A 73 25.24 -17.41 14.07
N PRO A 74 26.05 -16.39 13.70
CA PRO A 74 26.32 -16.09 12.30
C PRO A 74 26.97 -17.27 11.59
N ASN A 75 26.23 -17.90 10.68
CA ASN A 75 26.67 -19.06 9.91
C ASN A 75 27.15 -18.64 8.51
N PRO A 76 28.47 -18.55 8.25
CA PRO A 76 29.00 -18.18 6.94
C PRO A 76 28.75 -19.25 5.85
N ALA A 77 28.37 -20.47 6.24
CA ALA A 77 28.03 -21.56 5.32
C ALA A 77 26.51 -21.64 5.01
N LYS A 78 25.71 -20.63 5.40
CA LYS A 78 24.28 -20.56 5.07
C LYS A 78 24.08 -20.33 3.57
N ILE A 79 23.99 -21.43 2.80
CA ILE A 79 23.68 -21.38 1.37
C ILE A 79 22.22 -20.96 1.18
N CYS A 80 22.02 -19.84 0.49
CA CYS A 80 20.70 -19.35 0.11
C CYS A 80 20.61 -19.17 -1.40
N THR A 81 19.46 -19.53 -1.95
CA THR A 81 19.19 -19.47 -3.38
C THR A 81 18.85 -18.04 -3.79
N LEU A 82 19.44 -17.57 -4.90
CA LEU A 82 19.20 -16.24 -5.47
C LEU A 82 17.85 -16.14 -6.22
N GLN A 83 16.83 -16.87 -5.75
CA GLN A 83 15.49 -16.82 -6.33
C GLN A 83 14.71 -15.64 -5.74
N CYS A 84 14.07 -14.86 -6.61
CA CYS A 84 13.11 -13.84 -6.19
C CYS A 84 11.85 -14.52 -5.63
N VAL A 85 11.46 -14.17 -4.41
CA VAL A 85 10.18 -14.56 -3.82
C VAL A 85 9.31 -13.31 -3.69
N VAL A 86 8.08 -13.36 -4.22
CA VAL A 86 7.07 -12.31 -4.04
C VAL A 86 6.41 -12.50 -2.68
N GLY A 87 6.32 -11.45 -1.85
CA GLY A 87 5.67 -11.57 -0.54
C GLY A 87 5.92 -10.39 0.40
N CYS A 88 5.57 -10.60 1.68
CA CYS A 88 5.88 -9.68 2.77
C CYS A 88 7.20 -10.09 3.43
N PHE A 89 8.09 -9.12 3.64
CA PHE A 89 9.41 -9.32 4.24
C PHE A 89 9.64 -8.29 5.36
N CYS A 90 10.47 -8.61 6.35
CA CYS A 90 10.85 -7.63 7.37
C CYS A 90 11.53 -6.41 6.74
N LYS A 91 11.16 -5.23 7.22
CA LYS A 91 11.78 -3.96 6.80
C LYS A 91 13.27 -3.94 7.09
N GLN A 92 14.01 -3.10 6.38
CA GLN A 92 15.44 -2.90 6.63
C GLN A 92 15.71 -2.57 8.12
N GLY A 93 16.61 -3.32 8.76
CA GLY A 93 16.92 -3.23 10.19
C GLY A 93 16.06 -4.14 11.11
N TYR A 94 15.07 -4.84 10.56
CA TYR A 94 14.26 -5.84 11.26
C TYR A 94 14.59 -7.26 10.78
N VAL A 95 14.42 -8.24 11.66
CA VAL A 95 14.68 -9.66 11.41
C VAL A 95 13.55 -10.52 11.99
N LEU A 96 13.37 -11.75 11.50
CA LEU A 96 12.40 -12.69 12.06
C LEU A 96 12.87 -13.22 13.42
N ASN A 97 12.02 -13.10 14.44
CA ASN A 97 12.17 -13.84 15.69
C ASN A 97 11.57 -15.26 15.58
N ALA A 98 11.74 -16.10 16.62
CA ALA A 98 11.19 -17.45 16.70
C ALA A 98 9.66 -17.50 16.48
N ASP A 99 8.93 -16.48 16.94
CA ASP A 99 7.47 -16.33 16.76
C ASP A 99 7.07 -15.90 15.33
N LYS A 100 8.01 -15.84 14.39
CA LYS A 100 7.84 -15.35 13.00
C LYS A 100 7.35 -13.91 12.90
N THR A 101 7.73 -13.07 13.86
CA THR A 101 7.44 -11.63 13.87
C THR A 101 8.71 -10.82 13.57
N CYS A 102 8.55 -9.69 12.88
CA CYS A 102 9.65 -8.78 12.56
C CYS A 102 9.98 -7.87 13.74
N VAL A 103 11.11 -8.15 14.39
CA VAL A 103 11.65 -7.38 15.52
C VAL A 103 12.91 -6.60 15.09
N PRO A 104 13.27 -5.48 15.74
CA PRO A 104 14.53 -4.81 15.47
C PRO A 104 15.71 -5.76 15.69
N ALA A 105 16.73 -5.72 14.81
CA ALA A 105 17.91 -6.58 14.95
C ALA A 105 18.66 -6.37 16.29
N SER A 106 18.53 -5.19 16.90
CA SER A 106 19.06 -4.84 18.23
C SER A 106 18.21 -5.35 19.41
N SER A 107 17.12 -6.05 19.14
CA SER A 107 16.21 -6.65 20.13
C SER A 107 16.21 -8.19 20.08
N CYS A 108 17.13 -8.76 19.30
CA CYS A 108 17.55 -10.15 19.41
C CYS A 108 18.53 -10.29 20.59
#